data_AF-A0A6M3JYG4-F1
#
_entry.id   AF-A0A6M3JYG4-F1
#
_cell.length_a   1.000
_cell.length_b   1.000
_cell.length_c   1.000
_cell.angle_alpha   90.00
_cell.angle_beta   90.00
_cell.angle_gamma   90.00
#
_symmetry.space_group_name_H-M   'P 1'
#
loop_
_entity.id
_entity.type
_entity.pdbx_description
1 polymer ?
#
loop_
_entity_poly.entity_id
_entity_poly.type
_entity_poly.pdbx_seq_one_letter_code
_entity_poly.pdbx_strand_id
1 'polypeptide(L)'
;MKLLGLYQLTRKERKYLDNWCKHDLLVAKKDEDGKWRFYDTYWNSDQTVYTYAEVKKIGTLRFIFDMNFAKEVSEYEWKKYKRNDTAYIPIGGGSARYLVDSRAKPDKKSIRLQLRLELAEAESEIRFRTGQIERLKQELTLN
;
A
#
# COMPACT_ATOMS: atom_id res chain seq x y z
N MET A 1 -17.08 20.83 -5.41
CA MET A 1 -15.63 20.62 -5.55
C MET A 1 -15.25 19.47 -4.60
N LYS A 2 -15.04 18.25 -5.12
CA LYS A 2 -14.77 17.05 -4.30
C LYS A 2 -13.25 16.92 -4.13
N LEU A 3 -12.74 17.17 -2.92
CA LEU A 3 -11.34 17.05 -2.56
C LEU A 3 -11.06 15.60 -2.13
N LEU A 4 -10.80 14.73 -3.11
CA LEU A 4 -10.34 13.36 -2.88
C LEU A 4 -8.86 13.39 -2.47
N GLY A 5 -8.60 13.64 -1.18
CA GLY A 5 -7.27 13.64 -0.60
C GLY A 5 -7.00 12.33 0.13
N LEU A 6 -5.87 11.70 -0.18
CA LEU A 6 -5.33 10.58 0.60
C LEU A 6 -4.40 11.15 1.67
N TYR A 7 -4.54 10.67 2.91
CA TYR A 7 -3.76 11.18 4.04
C TYR A 7 -3.10 10.08 4.87
N GLN A 8 -1.96 10.36 5.54
CA GLN A 8 -1.20 9.37 6.32
C GLN A 8 -0.91 9.82 7.76
N LEU A 9 -1.16 8.95 8.77
CA LEU A 9 -0.90 9.22 10.21
C LEU A 9 -0.19 8.08 10.96
N THR A 10 0.37 8.40 12.14
CA THR A 10 0.97 7.49 13.14
C THR A 10 0.02 7.22 14.33
N ARG A 11 0.32 6.15 15.09
CA ARG A 11 -0.65 5.33 15.83
C ARG A 11 -0.87 5.80 17.27
N LYS A 12 -2.03 6.39 17.59
CA LYS A 12 -2.66 6.27 18.93
C LYS A 12 -4.18 6.46 18.86
N GLU A 13 -4.85 5.48 19.47
CA GLU A 13 -6.22 5.44 19.99
C GLU A 13 -7.40 5.40 18.99
N ARG A 14 -8.32 4.45 19.26
CA ARG A 14 -9.45 4.01 18.42
C ARG A 14 -10.71 4.02 19.28
N LYS A 15 -11.77 4.69 18.83
CA LYS A 15 -13.17 4.30 19.11
C LYS A 15 -14.16 5.12 18.27
N TYR A 16 -15.10 4.44 17.63
CA TYR A 16 -16.56 4.69 17.54
C TYR A 16 -17.19 4.28 16.19
N LEU A 17 -18.35 3.62 16.35
CA LEU A 17 -19.31 3.13 15.37
C LEU A 17 -20.35 4.23 15.01
N ASP A 18 -21.06 4.03 13.89
CA ASP A 18 -22.31 4.70 13.46
C ASP A 18 -22.28 6.10 12.81
N ASN A 19 -21.27 6.40 11.99
CA ASN A 19 -21.29 7.58 11.11
C ASN A 19 -21.06 7.21 9.65
N TRP A 20 -21.96 6.44 9.02
CA TRP A 20 -21.89 6.19 7.58
C TRP A 20 -22.66 7.30 6.81
N CYS A 21 -22.16 7.71 5.64
CA CYS A 21 -22.80 8.61 4.68
C CYS A 21 -22.87 10.13 5.03
N LYS A 22 -22.01 10.65 5.91
CA LYS A 22 -21.86 12.11 6.13
C LYS A 22 -20.70 12.68 5.30
N HIS A 23 -20.79 13.94 4.92
CA HIS A 23 -19.65 14.69 4.39
C HIS A 23 -18.54 14.80 5.46
N ASP A 24 -17.29 14.97 5.05
CA ASP A 24 -16.09 15.07 5.92
C ASP A 24 -15.68 13.79 6.66
N LEU A 25 -16.16 12.64 6.20
CA LEU A 25 -15.76 11.33 6.72
C LEU A 25 -14.58 10.76 5.93
N LEU A 26 -13.55 10.38 6.67
CA LEU A 26 -12.36 9.73 6.20
C LEU A 26 -12.34 8.28 6.67
N VAL A 27 -12.37 7.36 5.73
CA VAL A 27 -12.21 5.94 6.01
C VAL A 27 -10.74 5.64 6.24
N ALA A 28 -10.39 5.11 7.41
CA ALA A 28 -9.01 4.82 7.77
C ALA A 28 -8.65 3.34 7.57
N LYS A 29 -7.62 3.08 6.77
CA LYS A 29 -7.02 1.75 6.64
C LYS A 29 -5.56 1.77 7.07
N LYS A 30 -5.13 0.74 7.78
CA LYS A 30 -3.72 0.54 8.13
C LYS A 30 -3.01 -0.23 7.02
N ASP A 31 -1.91 0.31 6.51
CA ASP A 31 -0.95 -0.35 5.62
C ASP A 31 -0.18 -1.45 6.37
N GLU A 32 0.41 -2.37 5.61
CA GLU A 32 1.33 -3.41 6.11
C GLU A 32 2.52 -2.82 6.87
N ASP A 33 3.02 -1.65 6.44
CA ASP A 33 4.12 -0.91 7.11
C ASP A 33 3.73 -0.21 8.42
N GLY A 34 2.51 -0.42 8.92
CA GLY A 34 2.06 0.19 10.17
C GLY A 34 1.49 1.61 10.07
N LYS A 35 1.52 2.21 8.88
CA LYS A 35 1.01 3.57 8.60
C LYS A 35 -0.48 3.56 8.29
N TRP A 36 -1.19 4.63 8.62
CA TRP A 36 -2.61 4.78 8.26
C TRP A 36 -2.76 5.49 6.92
N ARG A 37 -3.80 5.14 6.15
CA ARG A 37 -4.27 5.83 4.96
C ARG A 37 -5.74 6.19 5.12
N PHE A 38 -6.08 7.43 4.84
CA PHE A 38 -7.43 7.95 4.93
C PHE A 38 -7.99 8.21 3.53
N TYR A 39 -9.21 7.72 3.28
CA TYR A 39 -9.92 7.86 2.01
C TYR A 39 -11.20 8.64 2.25
N ASP A 40 -11.39 9.76 1.56
CA ASP A 40 -12.71 10.38 1.42
C ASP A 40 -13.53 9.53 0.43
N THR A 41 -14.25 8.54 0.93
CA THR A 41 -15.02 7.59 0.10
C THR A 41 -16.34 7.21 0.75
N TYR A 42 -17.32 6.90 -0.10
CA TYR A 42 -18.69 6.53 0.28
C TYR A 42 -18.86 5.03 0.54
N TRP A 43 -17.77 4.23 0.44
CA TRP A 43 -17.85 2.78 0.36
C TRP A 43 -17.06 2.09 1.48
N ASN A 44 -17.76 1.24 2.26
CA ASN A 44 -17.32 -0.02 2.89
C ASN A 44 -17.66 -0.13 4.39
N SER A 45 -18.71 -0.88 4.77
CA SER A 45 -19.36 -0.95 6.10
C SER A 45 -18.50 -1.41 7.29
N ASP A 46 -17.29 -1.94 7.05
CA ASP A 46 -16.50 -2.63 8.08
C ASP A 46 -15.23 -1.87 8.48
N GLN A 47 -15.09 -0.61 8.07
CA GLN A 47 -13.86 0.18 8.29
C GLN A 47 -14.06 1.27 9.35
N THR A 48 -12.99 1.59 10.08
CA THR A 48 -13.04 2.69 11.07
C THR A 48 -13.11 4.02 10.33
N VAL A 49 -14.15 4.80 10.61
CA VAL A 49 -14.37 6.12 10.03
C VAL A 49 -13.91 7.19 11.01
N TYR A 50 -13.29 8.25 10.50
CA TYR A 50 -12.90 9.43 11.28
C TYR A 50 -13.38 10.69 10.56
N THR A 51 -13.79 11.70 11.30
CA THR A 51 -13.98 13.04 10.74
C THR A 51 -12.64 13.72 10.49
N TYR A 52 -12.57 14.65 9.53
CA TYR A 52 -11.36 15.46 9.30
C TYR A 52 -10.85 16.16 10.57
N ALA A 53 -11.76 16.60 11.46
CA ALA A 53 -11.43 17.22 12.73
C ALA A 53 -10.77 16.25 13.72
N GLU A 54 -11.25 15.01 13.81
CA GLU A 54 -10.64 13.96 14.65
C GLU A 54 -9.25 13.58 14.12
N VAL A 55 -9.13 13.43 12.81
CA VAL A 55 -7.85 13.12 12.17
C VAL A 55 -6.82 14.23 12.43
N LYS A 56 -7.21 15.51 12.36
CA LYS A 56 -6.35 16.66 12.71
C LYS A 56 -5.88 16.69 14.16
N LYS A 57 -6.65 16.12 15.09
CA LYS A 57 -6.26 16.01 16.51
C LYS A 57 -5.21 14.92 16.75
N ILE A 58 -5.19 13.89 15.90
CA ILE A 58 -4.28 12.73 16.03
C ILE A 58 -2.96 12.99 15.29
N GLY A 59 -2.95 13.86 14.27
CA GLY A 59 -1.71 14.34 13.67
C GLY A 59 -1.91 15.19 12.42
N THR A 60 -0.82 15.38 11.67
CA THR A 60 -0.81 16.21 10.47
C THR A 60 -1.16 15.40 9.23
N LEU A 61 -2.11 15.92 8.46
CA LEU A 61 -2.49 15.34 7.19
C LEU A 61 -1.65 15.89 6.06
N ARG A 62 -1.09 14.98 5.25
CA ARG A 62 -0.38 15.30 4.02
C ARG A 62 -1.21 14.85 2.83
N PHE A 63 -1.50 15.79 1.95
CA PHE A 63 -2.08 15.50 0.64
C PHE A 63 -1.06 14.76 -0.25
N ILE A 64 -1.49 13.66 -0.86
CA ILE A 64 -0.68 12.84 -1.78
C ILE A 64 -0.93 13.30 -3.22
N PHE A 65 -2.10 13.02 -3.80
CA PHE A 65 -2.51 13.55 -5.12
C PHE A 65 -4.03 13.58 -5.28
N ASP A 66 -4.51 14.34 -6.26
CA ASP A 66 -5.92 14.41 -6.67
C ASP A 66 -6.24 13.21 -7.58
N MET A 67 -7.35 12.53 -7.30
CA MET A 67 -7.82 11.37 -8.07
C MET A 67 -8.07 11.67 -9.56
N ASN A 68 -8.33 12.93 -9.94
CA ASN A 68 -8.41 13.33 -11.35
C ASN A 68 -7.07 13.16 -12.08
N PHE A 69 -5.96 13.19 -11.35
CA PHE A 69 -4.61 12.91 -11.87
C PHE A 69 -4.15 11.49 -11.53
N ALA A 70 -5.00 10.61 -11.01
CA ALA A 70 -4.62 9.24 -10.73
C ALA A 70 -4.51 8.43 -12.03
N LYS A 71 -3.37 7.77 -12.23
CA LYS A 71 -3.18 6.72 -13.22
C LYS A 71 -3.11 5.38 -12.50
N GLU A 72 -3.92 4.42 -12.92
CA GLU A 72 -3.77 3.03 -12.49
C GLU A 72 -2.61 2.37 -13.23
N VAL A 73 -1.81 1.61 -12.50
CA VAL A 73 -0.63 0.91 -12.99
C VAL A 73 -0.58 -0.50 -12.42
N SER A 74 0.29 -1.35 -12.95
CA SER A 74 0.58 -2.65 -12.33
C SER A 74 1.27 -2.46 -10.98
N GLU A 75 1.21 -3.46 -10.10
CA GLU A 75 1.98 -3.47 -8.84
C GLU A 75 3.48 -3.28 -9.09
N TYR A 76 4.01 -3.91 -10.13
CA TYR A 76 5.42 -3.82 -10.50
C TYR A 76 5.83 -2.41 -10.91
N GLU A 77 4.99 -1.71 -11.68
CA GLU A 77 5.22 -0.31 -12.05
C GLU A 77 5.07 0.62 -10.85
N TRP A 78 4.08 0.37 -9.99
CA TRP A 78 3.80 1.15 -8.78
C TRP A 78 5.00 1.26 -7.84
N LYS A 79 5.74 0.16 -7.65
CA LYS A 79 6.94 0.08 -6.78
C LYS A 79 8.08 1.00 -7.23
N LYS A 80 8.04 1.52 -8.47
CA LYS A 80 9.08 2.40 -9.03
C LYS A 80 8.94 3.87 -8.62
N TYR A 81 7.82 4.27 -8.03
CA TYR A 81 7.54 5.68 -7.70
C TYR A 81 7.79 5.97 -6.21
N LYS A 82 7.81 7.25 -5.83
CA LYS A 82 7.90 7.62 -4.40
C LYS A 82 6.58 7.35 -3.73
N ARG A 83 6.61 6.95 -2.47
CA ARG A 83 5.41 6.73 -1.66
C ARG A 83 4.47 7.94 -1.59
N ASN A 84 5.00 9.16 -1.69
CA ASN A 84 4.19 10.38 -1.66
C ASN A 84 3.50 10.68 -3.00
N ASP A 85 3.77 9.89 -4.02
CA ASP A 85 3.19 9.99 -5.36
C ASP A 85 2.31 8.76 -5.66
N THR A 86 2.12 7.86 -4.70
CA THR A 86 1.43 6.58 -4.91
C THR A 86 0.31 6.31 -3.91
N ALA A 87 -0.70 5.56 -4.36
CA ALA A 87 -1.79 5.07 -3.55
C ALA A 87 -2.08 3.59 -3.85
N TYR A 88 -2.61 2.89 -2.86
CA TYR A 88 -2.95 1.48 -2.91
C TYR A 88 -4.37 1.37 -2.40
N ILE A 89 -5.27 0.87 -3.24
CA ILE A 89 -6.68 0.71 -2.91
C ILE A 89 -7.02 -0.79 -2.91
N PRO A 90 -7.23 -1.41 -1.75
CA PRO A 90 -7.70 -2.79 -1.66
C PRO A 90 -9.16 -2.85 -2.10
N ILE A 91 -9.50 -3.72 -3.05
CA ILE A 91 -10.88 -3.89 -3.53
C ILE A 91 -11.59 -5.05 -2.82
N GLY A 92 -10.85 -5.89 -2.09
CA GLY A 92 -11.36 -7.12 -1.49
C GLY A 92 -11.10 -8.34 -2.40
N GLY A 93 -11.27 -9.54 -1.87
CA GLY A 93 -11.10 -10.79 -2.64
C GLY A 93 -9.69 -10.99 -3.24
N GLY A 94 -8.64 -10.50 -2.57
CA GLY A 94 -7.26 -10.58 -3.07
C GLY A 94 -6.91 -9.58 -4.18
N SER A 95 -7.85 -8.72 -4.58
CA SER A 95 -7.64 -7.72 -5.63
C SER A 95 -7.30 -6.34 -5.04
N ALA A 96 -6.40 -5.63 -5.71
CA ALA A 96 -6.03 -4.27 -5.36
C ALA A 96 -5.78 -3.41 -6.60
N ARG A 97 -6.03 -2.11 -6.48
CA ARG A 97 -5.65 -1.09 -7.45
C ARG A 97 -4.40 -0.37 -6.98
N TYR A 98 -3.47 -0.20 -7.89
CA TYR A 98 -2.23 0.51 -7.65
C TYR A 98 -2.28 1.81 -8.44
N LEU A 99 -2.33 2.93 -7.75
CA LEU A 99 -2.48 4.25 -8.34
C LEU A 99 -1.21 5.08 -8.15
N VAL A 100 -0.90 5.90 -9.14
CA VAL A 100 0.21 6.84 -9.16
C VAL A 100 -0.29 8.19 -9.65
N ASP A 101 0.23 9.30 -9.13
CA ASP A 101 0.01 10.62 -9.73
C ASP A 101 0.57 10.60 -11.16
N SER A 102 -0.27 10.83 -12.16
CA SER A 102 0.07 10.81 -13.58
C SER A 102 1.20 11.79 -13.96
N ARG A 103 1.49 12.78 -13.10
CA ARG A 103 2.58 13.75 -13.27
C ARG A 103 3.87 13.31 -12.59
N ALA A 104 3.82 12.28 -11.75
CA ALA A 104 5.00 11.77 -11.06
C ALA A 104 5.94 11.06 -12.04
N LYS A 105 7.23 11.11 -11.72
CA LYS A 105 8.26 10.39 -12.46
C LYS A 105 8.80 9.24 -11.61
N PRO A 106 9.18 8.11 -12.22
CA PRO A 106 9.83 7.03 -11.50
C PRO A 106 11.03 7.53 -10.70
N ASP A 107 11.16 7.06 -9.47
CA ASP A 107 12.21 7.47 -8.56
C ASP A 107 13.37 6.47 -8.58
N LYS A 108 14.58 6.98 -8.87
CA LYS A 108 15.78 6.14 -8.97
C LYS A 108 16.08 5.39 -7.67
N LYS A 109 15.75 5.94 -6.49
CA LYS A 109 15.98 5.25 -5.21
C LYS A 109 14.97 4.12 -5.03
N SER A 110 13.68 4.36 -5.30
CA SER A 110 12.65 3.32 -5.30
C SER A 110 12.99 2.17 -6.25
N ILE A 111 13.37 2.48 -7.49
CA ILE A 111 13.77 1.46 -8.48
C ILE A 111 14.96 0.63 -7.98
N ARG A 112 16.01 1.28 -7.47
CA ARG A 112 17.19 0.56 -6.95
C ARG A 112 16.84 -0.33 -5.76
N LEU A 113 15.96 0.13 -4.89
CA LEU A 113 15.49 -0.69 -3.77
C LEU A 113 14.73 -1.92 -4.26
N GLN A 114 13.80 -1.73 -5.20
CA GLN A 114 13.04 -2.83 -5.79
C GLN A 114 13.96 -3.87 -6.43
N LEU A 115 14.90 -3.46 -7.28
CA LEU A 115 15.85 -4.37 -7.92
C LEU A 115 16.72 -5.14 -6.92
N ARG A 116 17.11 -4.51 -5.79
CA ARG A 116 17.85 -5.20 -4.74
C ARG A 116 17.02 -6.27 -4.04
N LEU A 117 15.74 -5.99 -3.80
CA LEU A 117 14.84 -6.97 -3.18
C LEU A 117 14.60 -8.15 -4.13
N GLU A 118 14.33 -7.88 -5.42
CA GLU A 118 14.16 -8.91 -6.45
C GLU A 118 15.43 -9.77 -6.61
N LEU A 119 16.61 -9.14 -6.58
CA LEU A 119 17.88 -9.88 -6.61
C LEU A 119 18.04 -10.79 -5.38
N ALA A 120 17.79 -10.27 -4.19
CA ALA A 120 17.91 -11.05 -2.96
C ALA A 120 16.93 -12.24 -2.91
N GLU A 121 15.70 -12.05 -3.42
CA GLU A 121 14.70 -13.10 -3.54
C GLU A 121 15.16 -14.19 -4.53
N ALA A 122 15.62 -13.79 -5.72
CA ALA A 122 16.16 -14.72 -6.71
C ALA A 122 17.37 -15.52 -6.18
N GLU A 123 18.30 -14.86 -5.49
CA GLU A 123 19.43 -15.53 -4.85
C GLU A 123 18.98 -16.53 -3.77
N SER A 124 17.94 -16.19 -3.02
CA SER A 124 17.36 -17.09 -2.01
C SER A 124 16.72 -18.31 -2.66
N GLU A 125 15.99 -18.12 -3.77
CA GLU A 125 15.42 -19.24 -4.52
C GLU A 125 16.51 -20.15 -5.08
N ILE A 126 17.58 -19.59 -5.67
CA ILE A 126 18.72 -20.39 -6.16
C ILE A 126 19.27 -21.27 -5.03
N ARG A 127 19.59 -20.68 -3.87
CA ARG A 127 20.11 -21.45 -2.72
C ARG A 127 19.17 -22.57 -2.31
N PHE A 128 17.87 -22.29 -2.24
CA PHE A 128 16.86 -23.28 -1.89
C PHE A 128 16.82 -24.43 -2.90
N ARG A 129 16.75 -24.12 -4.20
CA ARG A 129 16.70 -25.12 -5.27
C ARG A 129 17.98 -25.95 -5.34
N THR A 130 19.15 -25.34 -5.16
CA THR A 130 20.42 -26.06 -5.07
C THR A 130 20.42 -27.05 -3.91
N GLY A 131 19.94 -26.64 -2.72
CA GLY A 131 19.81 -27.56 -1.59
C GLY A 131 18.84 -28.72 -1.86
N GLN A 132 17.73 -28.47 -2.56
CA GLN A 132 16.80 -29.53 -2.97
C GLN A 132 17.45 -30.52 -3.94
N ILE A 133 18.23 -30.04 -4.92
CA ILE A 133 18.95 -30.89 -5.87
C ILE A 133 19.95 -31.79 -5.15
N GLU A 134 20.75 -31.24 -4.23
CA GLU A 134 21.75 -32.04 -3.50
C GLU A 134 21.09 -33.10 -2.61
N ARG A 135 19.97 -32.78 -1.95
CA ARG A 135 19.18 -33.77 -1.21
C ARG A 135 18.69 -34.91 -2.13
N LEU A 136 18.13 -34.58 -3.29
CA LEU A 136 17.64 -35.59 -4.24
C LEU A 136 18.76 -36.46 -4.80
N LYS A 137 19.96 -35.90 -5.05
CA LYS A 137 21.15 -36.68 -5.45
C LYS A 137 21.54 -37.69 -4.37
N GLN A 138 21.55 -37.29 -3.10
CA GLN A 138 21.85 -38.20 -1.99
C GLN A 138 20.83 -39.35 -1.92
N GLU A 139 19.54 -39.04 -2.04
CA GLU A 139 18.46 -40.04 -2.07
C GLU A 139 18.59 -41.02 -3.25
N LEU A 140 19.01 -40.54 -4.43
CA LEU A 140 19.26 -41.38 -5.61
C LEU A 140 20.46 -42.34 -5.44
N THR A 141 21.44 -41.98 -4.62
CA THR A 141 22.67 -42.77 -4.44
C THR A 141 22.58 -43.78 -3.29
N LEU A 142 21.51 -43.71 -2.48
CA LEU A 142 21.22 -44.60 -1.35
C LEU A 142 20.34 -45.81 -1.73
N ASN A 143 20.02 -45.98 -3.02
CA ASN A 143 19.49 -47.21 -3.63
C ASN A 143 20.57 -47.87 -4.50
#